data_AF-A0A9D1M2H8-F1
#
_entry.id   AF-A0A9D1M2H8-F1
#
_cell.length_a   1.000
_cell.length_b   1.000
_cell.length_c   1.000
_cell.angle_alpha   90.00
_cell.angle_beta   90.00
_cell.angle_gamma   90.00
#
_symmetry.space_group_name_H-M   'P 1'
#
loop_
_entity.id
_entity.type
_entity.pdbx_description
1 polymer ?
#
loop_
_entity_poly.entity_id
_entity_poly.type
_entity_poly.pdbx_seq_one_letter_code
_entity_poly.pdbx_strand_id
1 'polypeptide(L)'
;MKRISKKISKNSVYKIQTKHDKAILIGLILVLLGLISLYVVLISQSSARSSYANELVDIANQDKNPIFKIEKIILHSSADAIDNSDNQDLKDLSVCQYTDIAIYINNTSTIKELTNENTIQSLTIDQISLENSSNRGKRNLNYKLPYNFGKFRLLTENSSGKIDFNILRNNQDYESNSYAGPTFCTDCSVPITLGYVNQDIIEHYSVKGDSNQISFNGKILENANIPLADLETTIKFRINITSNAGKKYSYYVHTSIPLKGQTTGIYSGYVMSINQNPGSFFEVE
;
A
#
# COMPACT_ATOMS: atom_id res chain seq x y z
N MET A 1 36.56 82.27 74.26
CA MET A 1 36.10 80.90 74.59
C MET A 1 34.58 80.83 74.57
N LYS A 2 33.96 80.23 73.55
CA LYS A 2 32.73 79.42 73.64
C LYS A 2 32.45 78.80 72.26
N ARG A 3 32.67 77.49 72.16
CA ARG A 3 32.36 76.66 70.99
C ARG A 3 30.84 76.53 70.87
N ILE A 4 30.27 76.77 69.69
CA ILE A 4 28.93 76.32 69.33
C ILE A 4 29.14 75.15 68.36
N SER A 5 28.95 73.92 68.86
CA SER A 5 28.98 72.71 68.03
C SER A 5 27.61 72.48 67.40
N LYS A 6 27.63 72.32 66.07
CA LYS A 6 26.49 72.00 65.21
C LYS A 6 26.10 70.53 65.46
N LYS A 7 24.90 70.28 66.00
CA LYS A 7 24.34 68.92 66.13
C LYS A 7 23.65 68.56 64.81
N ILE A 8 24.34 67.78 63.97
CA ILE A 8 23.74 67.14 62.79
C ILE A 8 22.98 65.91 63.28
N SER A 9 21.67 65.90 63.06
CA SER A 9 20.79 64.75 63.28
C SER A 9 21.18 63.63 62.31
N LYS A 10 21.56 62.46 62.84
CA LYS A 10 21.81 61.24 62.05
C LYS A 10 20.46 60.65 61.63
N ASN A 11 20.23 60.53 60.32
CA ASN A 11 19.18 59.68 59.76
C ASN A 11 19.36 58.24 60.28
N SER A 12 18.34 57.70 60.93
CA SER A 12 18.25 56.30 61.29
C SER A 12 17.93 55.48 60.05
N VAL A 13 18.94 54.81 59.48
CA VAL A 13 18.75 53.73 58.52
C VAL A 13 18.12 52.57 59.27
N TYR A 14 16.87 52.22 58.94
CA TYR A 14 16.22 51.01 59.45
C TYR A 14 16.99 49.79 58.93
N LYS A 15 17.85 49.21 59.79
CA LYS A 15 18.46 47.91 59.56
C LYS A 15 17.44 46.83 59.95
N ILE A 16 16.84 46.20 58.95
CA ILE A 16 16.10 44.95 59.14
C ILE A 16 17.13 43.87 59.46
N GLN A 17 17.06 43.29 60.66
CA GLN A 17 17.81 42.10 61.06
C GLN A 17 17.02 40.86 60.65
N THR A 18 17.59 40.02 59.79
CA THR A 18 16.84 38.90 59.19
C THR A 18 17.70 37.64 59.11
N LYS A 19 17.47 36.71 60.04
CA LYS A 19 18.03 35.35 60.02
C LYS A 19 17.39 34.46 58.95
N HIS A 20 16.25 34.86 58.38
CA HIS A 20 15.44 34.04 57.46
C HIS A 20 15.53 34.44 55.97
N ASP A 21 16.26 35.50 55.61
CA ASP A 21 16.33 36.01 54.22
C ASP A 21 16.85 34.98 53.23
N LYS A 22 17.82 34.16 53.62
CA LYS A 22 18.37 33.11 52.75
C LYS A 22 17.34 32.02 52.46
N ALA A 23 16.50 31.67 53.44
CA ALA A 23 15.45 30.67 53.27
C ALA A 23 14.30 31.18 52.38
N ILE A 24 13.93 32.45 52.54
CA ILE A 24 12.95 33.13 51.68
C ILE A 24 13.47 33.20 50.23
N LEU A 25 14.74 33.55 50.04
CA LEU A 25 15.38 33.60 48.72
C LEU A 25 15.40 32.22 48.05
N ILE A 26 15.76 31.16 48.78
CA ILE A 26 15.74 29.78 48.26
C ILE A 26 14.32 29.35 47.87
N GLY A 27 13.32 29.67 48.70
CA GLY A 27 11.92 29.40 48.39
C GLY A 27 11.46 30.07 47.10
N LEU A 28 11.84 31.33 46.87
CA LEU A 28 11.54 32.07 45.64
C LEU A 28 12.21 31.44 44.41
N ILE A 29 13.45 30.97 44.54
CA ILE A 29 14.17 30.29 43.44
C ILE A 29 13.47 28.97 43.07
N LEU A 30 13.00 28.19 44.06
CA LEU A 30 12.29 26.94 43.81
C LEU A 30 10.94 27.18 43.12
N VAL A 31 10.20 28.21 43.51
CA VAL A 31 8.96 28.61 42.84
C VAL A 31 9.23 29.02 41.39
N LEU A 32 10.29 29.80 41.15
CA LEU A 32 10.69 30.21 39.81
C LEU A 32 11.05 29.01 38.92
N LEU A 33 11.80 28.03 39.46
CA LEU A 33 12.12 26.79 38.75
C LEU A 33 10.86 25.97 38.43
N GLY A 34 9.91 25.90 39.35
CA GLY A 34 8.62 25.25 39.12
C GLY A 34 7.82 25.90 37.99
N LEU A 35 7.79 27.24 37.95
CA LEU A 35 7.14 28.00 36.88
C LEU A 35 7.83 27.81 35.52
N ILE A 36 9.16 27.77 35.49
CA ILE A 36 9.93 27.49 34.26
C ILE A 36 9.62 26.07 33.75
N SER A 37 9.59 25.08 34.65
CA SER A 37 9.26 23.70 34.29
C SER A 37 7.84 23.59 33.71
N LEU A 38 6.86 24.25 34.33
CA LEU A 38 5.48 24.30 33.82
C LEU A 38 5.41 24.96 32.43
N TYR A 39 6.14 26.06 32.24
CA TYR A 39 6.20 26.77 30.97
C TYR A 39 6.80 25.91 29.84
N VAL A 40 7.87 25.17 30.12
CA VAL A 40 8.49 24.23 29.17
C VAL A 40 7.50 23.13 28.76
N VAL A 41 6.73 22.59 29.71
CA VAL A 41 5.70 21.57 29.44
C VAL A 41 4.56 22.12 28.58
N LEU A 42 4.14 23.36 28.80
CA LEU A 42 3.08 23.99 28.00
C LEU A 42 3.55 24.26 26.56
N ILE A 43 4.78 24.75 26.37
CA ILE A 43 5.36 24.96 25.04
C ILE A 43 5.55 23.63 24.31
N SER A 44 6.11 22.61 24.95
CA SER A 44 6.36 21.33 24.28
C SER A 44 5.06 20.69 23.78
N GLN A 45 3.98 20.77 24.57
CA GLN A 45 2.66 20.33 24.14
C GLN A 45 2.10 21.18 22.99
N SER A 46 2.29 22.50 23.03
CA SER A 46 1.84 23.39 21.95
C SER A 46 2.60 23.13 20.65
N SER A 47 3.92 22.95 20.71
CA SER A 47 4.76 22.62 19.57
C SER A 47 4.41 21.25 18.99
N ALA A 48 4.16 20.24 19.83
CA ALA A 48 3.70 18.92 19.38
C ALA A 48 2.35 19.01 18.67
N ARG A 49 1.39 19.77 19.21
CA ARG A 49 0.09 20.00 18.57
C ARG A 49 0.22 20.73 17.23
N SER A 50 1.09 21.74 17.14
CA SER A 50 1.35 22.46 15.90
C SER A 50 2.00 21.57 14.84
N SER A 51 2.95 20.73 15.24
CA SER A 51 3.60 19.77 14.34
C SER A 51 2.59 18.79 13.77
N TYR A 52 1.73 18.22 14.63
CA TYR A 52 0.65 17.32 14.21
C TYR A 52 -0.37 18.02 13.29
N ALA A 53 -0.75 19.26 13.60
CA ALA A 53 -1.66 20.02 12.76
C ALA A 53 -1.06 20.30 11.36
N ASN A 54 0.24 20.61 11.29
CA ASN A 54 0.93 20.80 10.01
C ASN A 54 1.00 19.49 9.22
N GLU A 55 1.33 18.37 9.87
CA GLU A 55 1.33 17.04 9.25
C GLU A 55 -0.05 16.68 8.68
N LEU A 56 -1.13 16.96 9.42
CA LEU A 56 -2.50 16.76 8.91
C LEU A 56 -2.82 17.64 7.70
N VAL A 57 -2.33 18.89 7.68
CA VAL A 57 -2.48 19.80 6.56
C VAL A 57 -1.70 19.30 5.35
N ASP A 58 -0.48 18.79 5.55
CA ASP A 58 0.36 18.25 4.49
C ASP A 58 -0.25 16.98 3.89
N ILE A 59 -0.76 16.06 4.71
CA ILE A 59 -1.54 14.89 4.25
C ILE A 59 -2.76 15.34 3.44
N ALA A 60 -3.54 16.30 3.94
CA ALA A 60 -4.72 16.80 3.24
C ALA A 60 -4.37 17.51 1.93
N ASN A 61 -3.19 18.13 1.82
CA ASN A 61 -2.70 18.75 0.59
C ASN A 61 -2.21 17.70 -0.42
N GLN A 62 -1.52 16.66 0.04
CA GLN A 62 -1.12 15.52 -0.79
C GLN A 62 -2.34 14.79 -1.37
N ASP A 63 -3.41 14.64 -0.59
CA ASP A 63 -4.67 14.07 -1.06
C ASP A 63 -5.37 14.92 -2.13
N LYS A 64 -5.23 16.25 -2.07
CA LYS A 64 -5.82 17.16 -3.06
C LYS A 64 -5.08 17.14 -4.40
N ASN A 65 -3.75 17.02 -4.37
CA ASN A 65 -2.88 17.13 -5.53
C ASN A 65 -1.84 15.99 -5.56
N PRO A 66 -2.28 14.73 -5.68
CA PRO A 66 -1.37 13.59 -5.62
C PRO A 66 -0.46 13.55 -6.85
N ILE A 67 0.82 13.24 -6.65
CA ILE A 67 1.77 13.06 -7.76
C ILE A 67 1.44 11.79 -8.54
N PHE A 68 1.21 10.69 -7.83
CA PHE A 68 0.79 9.41 -8.39
C PHE A 68 -0.61 9.06 -7.89
N LYS A 69 -1.50 8.70 -8.80
CA LYS A 69 -2.82 8.14 -8.47
C LYS A 69 -3.02 6.82 -9.16
N ILE A 70 -3.80 5.94 -8.54
CA ILE A 70 -4.32 4.78 -9.25
C ILE A 70 -5.48 5.27 -10.13
N GLU A 71 -5.32 5.19 -11.44
CA GLU A 71 -6.37 5.56 -12.38
C GLU A 71 -7.47 4.50 -12.41
N LYS A 72 -7.08 3.22 -12.50
CA LYS A 72 -8.01 2.10 -12.45
C LYS A 72 -7.31 0.80 -12.09
N ILE A 73 -8.07 -0.11 -11.49
CA ILE A 73 -7.70 -1.51 -11.29
C ILE A 73 -8.68 -2.36 -12.09
N ILE A 74 -8.16 -3.17 -13.01
CA ILE A 74 -8.94 -4.11 -13.81
C ILE A 74 -8.65 -5.52 -13.31
N LEU A 75 -9.71 -6.27 -13.02
CA LEU A 75 -9.67 -7.64 -12.55
C LEU A 75 -10.40 -8.53 -13.55
N HIS A 76 -9.75 -9.59 -14.02
CA HIS A 76 -10.36 -10.61 -14.87
C HIS A 76 -10.23 -11.98 -14.21
N SER A 77 -11.34 -12.53 -13.73
CA SER A 77 -11.36 -13.86 -13.09
C SER A 77 -12.00 -14.91 -13.96
N SER A 78 -11.41 -16.10 -13.96
CA SER A 78 -11.93 -17.30 -14.63
C SER A 78 -11.39 -18.55 -13.91
N ALA A 79 -11.66 -19.71 -14.46
CA ALA A 79 -11.11 -20.99 -14.02
C ALA A 79 -10.49 -21.72 -15.19
N ASP A 80 -9.68 -22.72 -14.87
CA ASP A 80 -9.04 -23.59 -15.84
C ASP A 80 -8.75 -24.95 -15.18
N ALA A 81 -8.13 -25.87 -15.90
CA ALA A 81 -7.66 -27.13 -15.35
C ALA A 81 -6.29 -27.51 -15.91
N ILE A 82 -5.48 -28.14 -15.05
CA ILE A 82 -4.21 -28.76 -15.44
C ILE A 82 -4.47 -30.25 -15.64
N ASP A 83 -4.09 -30.78 -16.81
CA ASP A 83 -4.14 -32.21 -17.06
C ASP A 83 -2.86 -32.89 -16.57
N ASN A 84 -3.01 -33.71 -15.54
CA ASN A 84 -1.95 -34.49 -14.90
C ASN A 84 -1.91 -35.94 -15.40
N SER A 85 -2.77 -36.31 -16.35
CA SER A 85 -2.76 -37.67 -16.91
C SER A 85 -1.50 -37.93 -17.75
N ASP A 86 -0.97 -39.15 -17.69
CA ASP A 86 0.25 -39.55 -18.41
C ASP A 86 0.16 -39.33 -19.93
N ASN A 87 -1.05 -39.41 -20.50
CA ASN A 87 -1.29 -39.32 -21.95
C ASN A 87 -2.12 -38.10 -22.36
N GLN A 88 -2.29 -37.10 -21.49
CA GLN A 88 -3.14 -35.93 -21.73
C GLN A 88 -4.57 -36.29 -22.17
N ASP A 89 -5.14 -37.33 -21.55
CA ASP A 89 -6.47 -37.85 -21.87
C ASP A 89 -7.58 -37.26 -20.99
N LEU A 90 -7.28 -36.19 -20.24
CA LEU A 90 -8.21 -35.42 -19.42
C LEU A 90 -8.91 -36.24 -18.32
N LYS A 91 -8.32 -37.37 -17.92
CA LYS A 91 -8.86 -38.23 -16.86
C LYS A 91 -8.41 -37.86 -15.45
N ASP A 92 -7.34 -37.07 -15.33
CA ASP A 92 -6.81 -36.59 -14.06
C ASP A 92 -6.55 -35.08 -14.16
N LEU A 93 -7.57 -34.29 -13.77
CA LEU A 93 -7.52 -32.84 -13.84
C LEU A 93 -7.37 -32.23 -12.45
N SER A 94 -6.48 -31.24 -12.32
CA SER A 94 -6.47 -30.29 -11.20
C SER A 94 -7.22 -29.03 -11.59
N VAL A 95 -8.37 -28.78 -10.94
CA VAL A 95 -9.20 -27.60 -11.20
C VAL A 95 -8.59 -26.38 -10.51
N CYS A 96 -8.44 -25.29 -11.28
CA CYS A 96 -7.80 -24.06 -10.86
C CYS A 96 -8.73 -22.86 -11.05
N GLN A 97 -8.56 -21.85 -10.21
CA GLN A 97 -9.11 -20.51 -10.41
C GLN A 97 -7.96 -19.54 -10.65
N TYR A 98 -8.17 -18.53 -11.49
CA TYR A 98 -7.21 -17.45 -11.65
C TYR A 98 -7.89 -16.09 -11.77
N THR A 99 -7.15 -15.06 -11.37
CA THR A 99 -7.53 -13.65 -11.54
C THR A 99 -6.35 -12.85 -12.02
N ASP A 100 -6.50 -12.18 -13.15
CA ASP A 100 -5.50 -11.26 -13.67
C ASP A 100 -5.81 -9.85 -13.20
N ILE A 101 -4.78 -9.15 -12.76
CA ILE A 101 -4.85 -7.83 -12.14
C ILE A 101 -4.01 -6.87 -12.97
N ALA A 102 -4.63 -5.82 -13.50
CA ALA A 102 -3.93 -4.71 -14.15
C ALA A 102 -4.18 -3.41 -13.38
N ILE A 103 -3.12 -2.75 -12.94
CA ILE A 103 -3.17 -1.52 -12.15
C ILE A 103 -2.55 -0.39 -12.96
N TYR A 104 -3.35 0.60 -13.29
CA TYR A 104 -2.92 1.78 -14.04
C TYR A 104 -2.61 2.90 -13.08
N ILE A 105 -1.41 3.46 -13.20
CA ILE A 105 -0.96 4.62 -12.42
C ILE A 105 -1.00 5.82 -13.35
N ASN A 106 -1.57 6.91 -12.87
CA ASN A 106 -1.55 8.19 -13.56
C ASN A 106 -0.68 9.16 -12.77
N ASN A 107 0.33 9.68 -13.45
CA ASN A 107 1.34 10.59 -12.95
C ASN A 107 1.23 12.00 -13.56
N THR A 108 0.23 12.23 -14.41
CA THR A 108 0.06 13.50 -15.15
C THR A 108 -1.15 14.31 -14.71
N SER A 109 -1.91 13.81 -13.73
CA SER A 109 -3.12 14.49 -13.26
C SER A 109 -2.86 15.80 -12.52
N THR A 110 -1.76 15.87 -11.75
CA THR A 110 -1.34 17.08 -11.04
C THR A 110 -0.29 17.86 -11.85
N ILE A 111 0.75 17.17 -12.31
CA ILE A 111 1.83 17.76 -13.12
C ILE A 111 1.67 17.25 -14.55
N LYS A 112 1.24 18.11 -15.48
CA LYS A 112 0.92 17.68 -16.86
C LYS A 112 2.13 17.17 -17.64
N GLU A 113 3.30 17.76 -17.40
CA GLU A 113 4.56 17.39 -18.07
C GLU A 113 5.30 16.31 -17.28
N LEU A 114 6.07 15.48 -17.98
CA LEU A 114 6.94 14.50 -17.33
C LEU A 114 8.19 15.20 -16.78
N THR A 115 8.43 15.03 -15.49
CA THR A 115 9.52 15.61 -14.72
C THR A 115 10.12 14.54 -13.80
N ASN A 116 11.20 14.86 -13.12
CA ASN A 116 11.76 13.94 -12.12
C ASN A 116 10.81 13.68 -10.94
N GLU A 117 9.88 14.59 -10.66
CA GLU A 117 8.93 14.44 -9.55
C GLU A 117 7.90 13.34 -9.80
N ASN A 118 7.38 13.27 -11.03
CA ASN A 118 6.28 12.39 -11.43
C ASN A 118 6.72 11.24 -12.35
N THR A 119 8.02 10.98 -12.51
CA THR A 119 8.54 9.79 -13.18
C THR A 119 9.19 8.85 -12.18
N ILE A 120 9.10 7.54 -12.43
CA ILE A 120 9.47 6.48 -11.49
C ILE A 120 10.93 6.07 -11.68
N GLN A 121 11.69 6.06 -10.59
CA GLN A 121 13.04 5.49 -10.51
C GLN A 121 13.01 4.00 -10.14
N SER A 122 12.16 3.61 -9.19
CA SER A 122 12.00 2.23 -8.75
C SER A 122 10.55 1.94 -8.35
N LEU A 123 10.13 0.69 -8.54
CA LEU A 123 8.79 0.21 -8.18
C LEU A 123 8.91 -1.19 -7.57
N THR A 124 8.26 -1.39 -6.43
CA THR A 124 8.23 -2.69 -5.76
C THR A 124 6.84 -2.99 -5.20
N ILE A 125 6.51 -4.26 -5.10
CA ILE A 125 5.33 -4.74 -4.38
C ILE A 125 5.78 -5.62 -3.23
N ASP A 126 5.27 -5.35 -2.03
CA ASP A 126 5.55 -6.12 -0.83
C ASP A 126 4.30 -6.24 0.06
N GLN A 127 4.47 -6.84 1.24
CA GLN A 127 3.38 -7.06 2.21
C GLN A 127 2.17 -7.80 1.60
N ILE A 128 2.44 -8.76 0.71
CA ILE A 128 1.42 -9.56 0.05
C ILE A 128 0.73 -10.44 1.08
N SER A 129 -0.60 -10.34 1.16
CA SER A 129 -1.47 -11.14 2.00
C SER A 129 -2.69 -11.60 1.21
N LEU A 130 -3.03 -12.87 1.36
CA LEU A 130 -4.19 -13.52 0.73
C LEU A 130 -5.11 -14.02 1.84
N GLU A 131 -6.17 -13.25 2.11
CA GLU A 131 -7.16 -13.55 3.14
C GLU A 131 -8.29 -14.36 2.52
N ASN A 132 -8.49 -15.58 3.00
CA ASN A 132 -9.35 -16.56 2.36
C ASN A 132 -10.55 -16.90 3.24
N SER A 133 -11.66 -17.19 2.58
CA SER A 133 -12.88 -17.75 3.19
C SER A 133 -12.74 -19.24 3.53
N SER A 134 -11.90 -19.98 2.78
CA SER A 134 -11.72 -21.43 2.92
C SER A 134 -10.26 -21.87 2.74
N ASN A 135 -9.92 -23.08 3.17
CA ASN A 135 -8.61 -23.71 2.93
C ASN A 135 -8.56 -24.54 1.63
N ARG A 136 -9.47 -24.32 0.67
CA ARG A 136 -9.52 -25.08 -0.58
C ARG A 136 -8.50 -24.54 -1.60
N GLY A 137 -7.59 -25.42 -2.00
CA GLY A 137 -6.55 -25.16 -3.01
C GLY A 137 -5.30 -24.46 -2.48
N LYS A 138 -4.32 -24.28 -3.37
CA LYS A 138 -3.01 -23.65 -3.12
C LYS A 138 -2.92 -22.34 -3.87
N ARG A 139 -2.72 -21.25 -3.12
CA ARG A 139 -2.84 -19.88 -3.64
C ARG A 139 -1.49 -19.23 -3.83
N ASN A 140 -1.33 -18.53 -4.94
CA ASN A 140 -0.14 -17.75 -5.25
C ASN A 140 -0.53 -16.44 -5.93
N LEU A 141 0.21 -15.37 -5.65
CA LEU A 141 0.12 -14.08 -6.31
C LEU A 141 1.51 -13.66 -6.76
N ASN A 142 1.70 -13.42 -8.05
CA ASN A 142 2.96 -12.94 -8.59
C ASN A 142 2.78 -12.13 -9.87
N TYR A 143 3.85 -11.56 -10.40
CA TYR A 143 3.88 -10.94 -11.71
C TYR A 143 3.35 -11.89 -12.79
N LYS A 144 2.57 -11.33 -13.70
CA LYS A 144 2.09 -12.05 -14.89
C LYS A 144 2.31 -11.18 -16.10
N LEU A 145 2.90 -11.76 -17.15
CA LEU A 145 3.14 -11.05 -18.39
C LEU A 145 1.83 -10.45 -18.96
N PRO A 146 1.80 -9.16 -19.34
CA PRO A 146 0.63 -8.52 -19.94
C PRO A 146 0.06 -9.29 -21.16
N TYR A 147 0.92 -9.91 -21.97
CA TYR A 147 0.50 -10.74 -23.11
C TYR A 147 -0.38 -11.96 -22.74
N ASN A 148 -0.26 -12.42 -21.49
CA ASN A 148 -1.04 -13.53 -20.94
C ASN A 148 -2.28 -13.05 -20.16
N PHE A 149 -2.62 -11.76 -20.19
CA PHE A 149 -3.84 -11.26 -19.57
C PHE A 149 -5.07 -11.94 -20.17
N GLY A 150 -5.99 -12.38 -19.31
CA GLY A 150 -7.17 -13.17 -19.65
C GLY A 150 -6.91 -14.67 -19.85
N LYS A 151 -5.66 -15.13 -19.91
CA LYS A 151 -5.30 -16.54 -20.21
C LYS A 151 -4.76 -17.25 -18.97
N PHE A 152 -5.19 -18.45 -18.66
CA PHE A 152 -4.59 -19.19 -17.55
C PHE A 152 -3.09 -19.44 -17.76
N ARG A 153 -2.29 -19.15 -16.72
CA ARG A 153 -0.88 -19.49 -16.64
C ARG A 153 -0.54 -19.78 -15.19
N LEU A 154 0.23 -20.84 -14.97
CA LEU A 154 0.88 -21.06 -13.69
C LEU A 154 1.86 -19.92 -13.41
N LEU A 155 1.91 -19.53 -12.15
CA LEU A 155 2.77 -18.47 -11.67
C LEU A 155 3.96 -19.10 -10.96
N THR A 156 5.14 -18.51 -11.15
CA THR A 156 6.30 -18.84 -10.32
C THR A 156 5.98 -18.48 -8.87
N GLU A 157 6.41 -19.33 -7.94
CA GLU A 157 6.24 -19.05 -6.51
C GLU A 157 7.01 -17.80 -6.10
N ASN A 158 6.34 -16.93 -5.32
CA ASN A 158 6.94 -15.73 -4.78
C ASN A 158 7.52 -16.01 -3.38
N SER A 159 8.68 -16.66 -3.33
CA SER A 159 9.34 -17.05 -2.08
C SER A 159 9.91 -15.87 -1.27
N SER A 160 10.18 -14.73 -1.92
CA SER A 160 10.68 -13.52 -1.25
C SER A 160 9.59 -12.69 -0.57
N GLY A 161 8.31 -12.92 -0.92
CA GLY A 161 7.20 -12.06 -0.53
C GLY A 161 7.23 -10.66 -1.14
N LYS A 162 8.10 -10.45 -2.15
CA LYS A 162 8.36 -9.15 -2.79
C LYS A 162 8.56 -9.29 -4.29
N ILE A 163 7.98 -8.37 -5.05
CA ILE A 163 8.12 -8.29 -6.51
C ILE A 163 8.86 -6.99 -6.84
N ASP A 164 10.08 -7.11 -7.33
CA ASP A 164 10.91 -5.99 -7.78
C ASP A 164 10.74 -5.79 -9.29
N PHE A 165 10.41 -4.56 -9.71
CA PHE A 165 10.21 -4.25 -11.12
C PHE A 165 11.45 -3.64 -11.74
N ASN A 166 11.81 -4.12 -12.93
CA ASN A 166 12.77 -3.46 -13.78
C ASN A 166 12.12 -2.23 -14.44
N ILE A 167 12.69 -1.04 -14.20
CA ILE A 167 12.16 0.21 -14.74
C ILE A 167 12.80 0.52 -16.09
N LEU A 168 11.97 0.56 -17.14
CA LEU A 168 12.36 0.99 -18.49
C LEU A 168 12.33 2.51 -18.57
N ARG A 169 13.41 3.12 -19.08
CA ARG A 169 13.57 4.58 -19.08
C ARG A 169 13.60 5.21 -20.46
N ASN A 170 13.90 4.43 -21.49
CA ASN A 170 14.04 4.91 -22.85
C ASN A 170 13.47 3.88 -23.85
N ASN A 171 13.32 4.30 -25.10
CA ASN A 171 12.74 3.46 -26.16
C ASN A 171 13.60 2.22 -26.45
N GLN A 172 14.92 2.30 -26.32
CA GLN A 172 15.81 1.17 -26.57
C GLN A 172 15.61 0.07 -25.51
N ASP A 173 15.45 0.45 -24.23
CA ASP A 173 15.10 -0.47 -23.14
C ASP A 173 13.74 -1.13 -23.44
N TYR A 174 12.78 -0.34 -23.93
CA TYR A 174 11.43 -0.81 -24.25
C TYR A 174 11.39 -1.82 -25.40
N GLU A 175 12.07 -1.51 -26.52
CA GLU A 175 12.08 -2.34 -27.73
C GLU A 175 12.84 -3.66 -27.53
N SER A 176 13.84 -3.68 -26.65
CA SER A 176 14.66 -4.86 -26.38
C SER A 176 14.15 -5.73 -25.23
N ASN A 177 13.17 -5.27 -24.44
CA ASN A 177 12.65 -6.03 -23.30
C ASN A 177 11.69 -7.14 -23.75
N SER A 178 11.91 -8.36 -23.29
CA SER A 178 11.01 -9.50 -23.56
C SER A 178 9.77 -9.54 -22.65
N TYR A 179 9.70 -8.67 -21.64
CA TYR A 179 8.70 -8.65 -20.56
C TYR A 179 8.59 -9.96 -19.77
N ALA A 180 9.59 -10.87 -19.90
CA ALA A 180 9.59 -12.17 -19.23
C ALA A 180 9.62 -12.07 -17.70
N GLY A 181 10.12 -10.95 -17.16
CA GLY A 181 10.10 -10.63 -15.74
C GLY A 181 9.29 -9.35 -15.45
N PRO A 182 9.13 -8.99 -14.16
CA PRO A 182 8.39 -7.81 -13.76
C PRO A 182 9.06 -6.55 -14.32
N THR A 183 8.35 -5.85 -15.21
CA THR A 183 8.85 -4.67 -15.92
C THR A 183 7.79 -3.56 -15.88
N PHE A 184 8.23 -2.30 -15.77
CA PHE A 184 7.35 -1.14 -15.76
C PHE A 184 8.03 0.07 -16.43
N CYS A 185 7.27 0.97 -17.06
CA CYS A 185 7.82 2.18 -17.69
C CYS A 185 7.90 3.33 -16.68
N THR A 186 9.01 4.08 -16.71
CA THR A 186 9.24 5.23 -15.81
C THR A 186 8.14 6.30 -15.89
N ASP A 187 7.45 6.40 -17.03
CA ASP A 187 6.39 7.36 -17.30
C ASP A 187 4.97 6.86 -16.98
N CYS A 188 4.83 5.65 -16.41
CA CYS A 188 3.55 5.00 -16.12
C CYS A 188 2.68 4.68 -17.36
N SER A 189 3.26 4.60 -18.56
CA SER A 189 2.54 4.30 -19.81
C SER A 189 1.97 2.88 -19.90
N VAL A 190 2.44 1.96 -19.06
CA VAL A 190 1.99 0.57 -18.98
C VAL A 190 1.43 0.25 -17.60
N PRO A 191 0.48 -0.69 -17.46
CA PRO A 191 -0.01 -1.09 -16.15
C PRO A 191 0.96 -2.04 -15.44
N ILE A 192 0.90 -2.05 -14.11
CA ILE A 192 1.42 -3.17 -13.32
C ILE A 192 0.51 -4.37 -13.60
N THR A 193 1.09 -5.53 -13.89
CA THR A 193 0.34 -6.75 -14.18
C THR A 193 0.71 -7.87 -13.22
N LEU A 194 -0.30 -8.42 -12.55
CA LEU A 194 -0.17 -9.54 -11.62
C LEU A 194 -1.17 -10.63 -12.01
N GLY A 195 -0.85 -11.86 -11.62
CA GLY A 195 -1.78 -12.97 -11.59
C GLY A 195 -1.98 -13.43 -10.16
N TYR A 196 -3.21 -13.80 -9.85
CA TYR A 196 -3.56 -14.68 -8.74
C TYR A 196 -3.94 -16.04 -9.32
N VAL A 197 -3.48 -17.12 -8.69
CA VAL A 197 -3.89 -18.48 -9.01
C VAL A 197 -4.22 -19.23 -7.72
N ASN A 198 -5.36 -19.89 -7.68
CA ASN A 198 -5.71 -20.92 -6.71
C ASN A 198 -5.73 -22.28 -7.42
N GLN A 199 -4.66 -23.06 -7.24
CA GLN A 199 -4.48 -24.39 -7.80
C GLN A 199 -5.13 -25.46 -6.92
N ASP A 200 -5.33 -26.66 -7.48
CA ASP A 200 -5.72 -27.84 -6.70
C ASP A 200 -6.99 -27.61 -5.87
N ILE A 201 -7.96 -26.87 -6.43
CA ILE A 201 -9.27 -26.66 -5.80
C ILE A 201 -9.99 -28.00 -5.69
N ILE A 202 -9.86 -28.82 -6.74
CA ILE A 202 -10.14 -30.26 -6.76
C ILE A 202 -8.98 -30.93 -7.50
N GLU A 203 -8.47 -32.01 -6.94
CA GLU A 203 -7.51 -32.91 -7.58
C GLU A 203 -8.23 -34.18 -8.09
N HIS A 204 -7.67 -34.85 -9.10
CA HIS A 204 -8.24 -36.07 -9.69
C HIS A 204 -9.65 -35.91 -10.24
N TYR A 205 -10.00 -34.70 -10.70
CA TYR A 205 -11.25 -34.47 -11.39
C TYR A 205 -11.21 -35.19 -12.74
N SER A 206 -12.21 -36.03 -13.00
CA SER A 206 -12.26 -36.88 -14.18
C SER A 206 -13.58 -36.71 -14.90
N VAL A 207 -13.52 -36.58 -16.22
CA VAL A 207 -14.72 -36.64 -17.05
C VAL A 207 -15.15 -38.08 -17.22
N LYS A 208 -16.06 -38.52 -16.35
CA LYS A 208 -16.74 -39.80 -16.53
C LYS A 208 -17.83 -39.65 -17.59
N GLY A 209 -17.74 -40.48 -18.64
CA GLY A 209 -18.78 -40.93 -19.57
C GLY A 209 -19.91 -39.96 -19.94
N ASP A 210 -19.91 -39.52 -21.21
CA ASP A 210 -21.02 -39.01 -22.02
C ASP A 210 -21.81 -37.77 -21.55
N SER A 211 -21.56 -37.21 -20.36
CA SER A 211 -22.36 -36.09 -19.83
C SER A 211 -21.59 -34.82 -19.41
N ASN A 212 -20.28 -34.91 -19.18
CA ASN A 212 -19.49 -33.77 -18.69
C ASN A 212 -18.64 -33.16 -19.82
N GLN A 213 -19.12 -32.09 -20.44
CA GLN A 213 -18.28 -31.26 -21.31
C GLN A 213 -17.24 -30.52 -20.46
N ILE A 214 -15.94 -30.70 -20.76
CA ILE A 214 -14.88 -29.90 -20.13
C ILE A 214 -14.94 -28.49 -20.69
N SER A 215 -14.99 -27.51 -19.79
CA SER A 215 -14.84 -26.11 -20.13
C SER A 215 -13.59 -25.58 -19.46
N PHE A 216 -12.61 -25.10 -20.22
CA PHE A 216 -11.44 -24.42 -19.67
C PHE A 216 -11.77 -22.94 -19.39
N ASN A 217 -12.77 -22.74 -18.54
CA ASN A 217 -13.27 -21.46 -18.05
C ASN A 217 -14.07 -21.71 -16.76
N GLY A 218 -14.61 -20.66 -16.15
CA GLY A 218 -15.34 -20.73 -14.89
C GLY A 218 -16.52 -21.72 -14.81
N LYS A 219 -17.07 -22.22 -15.94
CA LYS A 219 -18.08 -23.29 -15.95
C LYS A 219 -17.57 -24.59 -15.32
N ILE A 220 -16.26 -24.86 -15.35
CA ILE A 220 -15.72 -26.06 -14.69
C ILE A 220 -15.96 -26.06 -13.18
N LEU A 221 -15.99 -24.88 -12.56
CA LEU A 221 -16.27 -24.75 -11.12
C LEU A 221 -17.73 -25.10 -10.82
N GLU A 222 -18.65 -24.73 -11.71
CA GLU A 222 -20.07 -25.08 -11.60
C GLU A 222 -20.28 -26.59 -11.79
N ASN A 223 -19.68 -27.16 -12.85
CA ASN A 223 -19.75 -28.60 -13.14
C ASN A 223 -19.14 -29.45 -12.01
N ALA A 224 -18.09 -28.94 -11.38
CA ALA A 224 -17.43 -29.55 -10.24
C ALA A 224 -18.15 -29.32 -8.90
N ASN A 225 -19.31 -28.65 -8.90
CA ASN A 225 -20.10 -28.31 -7.71
C ASN A 225 -19.30 -27.53 -6.65
N ILE A 226 -18.40 -26.64 -7.07
CA ILE A 226 -17.59 -25.81 -6.16
C ILE A 226 -18.36 -24.55 -5.78
N PRO A 227 -18.78 -24.35 -4.52
CA PRO A 227 -19.45 -23.13 -4.08
C PRO A 227 -18.55 -21.90 -4.21
N LEU A 228 -19.10 -20.77 -4.69
CA LEU A 228 -18.34 -19.50 -4.78
C LEU A 228 -17.80 -19.04 -3.43
N ALA A 229 -18.53 -19.30 -2.34
CA ALA A 229 -18.09 -18.96 -0.99
C ALA A 229 -16.76 -19.63 -0.60
N ASP A 230 -16.41 -20.77 -1.20
CA ASP A 230 -15.14 -21.45 -0.95
C ASP A 230 -13.98 -20.84 -1.76
N LEU A 231 -14.28 -19.96 -2.72
CA LEU A 231 -13.33 -19.31 -3.62
C LEU A 231 -13.06 -17.84 -3.25
N GLU A 232 -13.84 -17.27 -2.32
CA GLU A 232 -13.68 -15.87 -1.94
C GLU A 232 -12.30 -15.64 -1.33
N THR A 233 -11.56 -14.72 -1.95
CA THR A 233 -10.23 -14.31 -1.51
C THR A 233 -10.13 -12.79 -1.58
N THR A 234 -9.57 -12.20 -0.53
CA THR A 234 -9.18 -10.80 -0.47
C THR A 234 -7.68 -10.68 -0.62
N ILE A 235 -7.25 -9.88 -1.58
CA ILE A 235 -5.86 -9.64 -1.92
C ILE A 235 -5.47 -8.30 -1.32
N LYS A 236 -4.39 -8.30 -0.53
CA LYS A 236 -3.78 -7.11 0.04
C LYS A 236 -2.30 -7.08 -0.29
N PHE A 237 -1.79 -5.92 -0.69
CA PHE A 237 -0.35 -5.69 -0.86
C PHE A 237 -0.07 -4.19 -0.90
N ARG A 238 1.18 -3.82 -0.72
CA ARG A 238 1.64 -2.44 -0.85
C ARG A 238 2.46 -2.28 -2.12
N ILE A 239 2.18 -1.21 -2.85
CA ILE A 239 2.99 -0.74 -3.97
C ILE A 239 3.86 0.41 -3.45
N ASN A 240 5.17 0.30 -3.59
CA ASN A 240 6.12 1.35 -3.24
C ASN A 240 6.76 1.90 -4.52
N ILE A 241 6.85 3.22 -4.61
CA ILE A 241 7.46 3.96 -5.73
C ILE A 241 8.51 4.89 -5.17
N THR A 242 9.68 4.94 -5.79
CA THR A 242 10.60 6.09 -5.65
C THR A 242 10.60 6.85 -6.96
N SER A 243 10.38 8.17 -6.93
CA SER A 243 10.46 9.00 -8.13
C SER A 243 11.91 9.29 -8.52
N ASN A 244 12.15 9.78 -9.75
CA ASN A 244 13.48 10.20 -10.19
C ASN A 244 14.02 11.42 -9.41
N ALA A 245 13.18 12.13 -8.65
CA ALA A 245 13.56 13.15 -7.68
C ALA A 245 13.96 12.56 -6.30
N GLY A 246 13.88 11.23 -6.12
CA GLY A 246 14.23 10.53 -4.88
C GLY A 246 13.13 10.50 -3.83
N LYS A 247 11.93 11.03 -4.12
CA LYS A 247 10.78 10.98 -3.21
C LYS A 247 10.14 9.61 -3.21
N LYS A 248 9.71 9.12 -2.05
CA LYS A 248 9.07 7.80 -1.91
C LYS A 248 7.57 7.96 -1.75
N TYR A 249 6.83 7.03 -2.34
CA TYR A 249 5.38 6.99 -2.31
C TYR A 249 4.89 5.58 -2.06
N SER A 250 3.74 5.44 -1.38
CA SER A 250 3.13 4.15 -1.07
C SER A 250 1.63 4.15 -1.33
N TYR A 251 1.12 3.03 -1.84
CA TYR A 251 -0.31 2.75 -1.96
C TYR A 251 -0.62 1.33 -1.50
N TYR A 252 -1.61 1.20 -0.62
CA TYR A 252 -2.10 -0.08 -0.14
C TYR A 252 -3.28 -0.55 -0.99
N VAL A 253 -3.07 -1.60 -1.77
CA VAL A 253 -4.13 -2.27 -2.50
C VAL A 253 -4.88 -3.19 -1.54
N HIS A 254 -6.20 -3.05 -1.53
CA HIS A 254 -7.11 -3.95 -0.82
C HIS A 254 -8.30 -4.23 -1.74
N THR A 255 -8.34 -5.42 -2.32
CA THR A 255 -9.39 -5.80 -3.28
C THR A 255 -9.79 -7.26 -3.13
N SER A 256 -11.08 -7.55 -3.28
CA SER A 256 -11.56 -8.94 -3.35
C SER A 256 -11.50 -9.45 -4.80
N ILE A 257 -11.27 -10.75 -4.96
CA ILE A 257 -11.36 -11.41 -6.25
C ILE A 257 -12.81 -11.36 -6.74
N PRO A 258 -13.08 -10.86 -7.96
CA PRO A 258 -14.44 -10.85 -8.46
C PRO A 258 -14.85 -12.27 -8.83
N LEU A 259 -15.95 -12.73 -8.24
CA LEU A 259 -16.62 -14.00 -8.57
C LEU A 259 -18.00 -13.79 -9.18
N LYS A 260 -18.57 -12.59 -8.98
CA LYS A 260 -19.89 -12.17 -9.43
C LYS A 260 -19.77 -10.82 -10.11
N GLY A 261 -20.34 -10.68 -11.29
CA GLY A 261 -20.56 -9.43 -11.99
C GLY A 261 -21.99 -8.93 -11.79
N GLN A 262 -22.37 -7.87 -12.51
CA GLN A 262 -23.72 -7.30 -12.40
C GLN A 262 -24.81 -8.22 -12.96
N THR A 263 -24.51 -9.00 -14.00
CA THR A 263 -25.48 -9.85 -14.72
C THR A 263 -25.07 -11.32 -14.79
N THR A 264 -23.78 -11.62 -14.70
CA THR A 264 -23.22 -12.97 -14.79
C THR A 264 -22.20 -13.20 -13.67
N GLY A 265 -21.90 -14.47 -13.38
CA GLY A 265 -20.85 -14.85 -12.44
C GLY A 265 -19.71 -15.56 -13.16
N ILE A 266 -18.67 -15.91 -12.39
CA ILE A 266 -17.54 -16.69 -12.91
C ILE A 266 -17.99 -17.99 -13.59
N TYR A 267 -19.05 -18.64 -13.09
CA TYR A 267 -19.65 -19.84 -13.72
C TYR A 267 -20.11 -19.62 -15.16
N SER A 268 -20.42 -18.39 -15.59
CA SER A 268 -20.76 -18.11 -17.00
C SER A 268 -19.56 -18.16 -17.94
N GLY A 269 -18.35 -18.36 -17.41
CA GLY A 269 -17.09 -18.49 -18.12
C GLY A 269 -16.01 -17.60 -17.52
N TYR A 270 -16.30 -16.31 -17.35
CA TYR A 270 -15.40 -15.36 -16.70
C TYR A 270 -16.19 -14.20 -16.11
N VAL A 271 -15.54 -13.42 -15.25
CA VAL A 271 -16.05 -12.14 -14.74
C VAL A 271 -14.97 -11.08 -14.83
N MET A 272 -15.36 -9.89 -15.26
CA MET A 272 -14.49 -8.72 -15.29
C MET A 272 -15.02 -7.65 -14.33
N SER A 273 -14.12 -7.03 -13.58
CA SER A 273 -14.42 -5.90 -12.70
C SER A 273 -13.44 -4.76 -12.98
N ILE A 274 -13.94 -3.53 -12.93
CA ILE A 274 -13.13 -2.32 -13.14
C ILE A 274 -13.43 -1.38 -11.97
N ASN A 275 -12.41 -1.10 -11.16
CA ASN A 275 -12.46 -0.11 -10.10
C ASN A 275 -11.78 1.18 -10.60
N GLN A 276 -12.55 2.25 -10.78
CA GLN A 276 -12.07 3.54 -11.31
C GLN A 276 -11.67 4.45 -10.15
N ASN A 277 -10.52 5.12 -10.29
CA ASN A 277 -9.96 6.08 -9.34
C ASN A 277 -10.00 5.60 -7.87
N PRO A 278 -9.46 4.42 -7.54
CA PRO A 278 -9.59 3.86 -6.18
C PRO A 278 -8.78 4.59 -5.12
N GLY A 279 -7.88 5.49 -5.50
CA GLY A 279 -7.16 6.36 -4.57
C GLY A 279 -5.81 6.83 -5.09
N SER A 280 -5.06 7.45 -4.18
CA SER A 280 -3.80 8.12 -4.47
C SER A 280 -2.67 7.55 -3.63
N PHE A 281 -1.45 7.64 -4.14
CA PHE A 281 -0.28 7.31 -3.34
C PHE A 281 0.01 8.43 -2.34
N PHE A 282 0.45 8.05 -1.15
CA PHE A 282 0.91 8.98 -0.11
C PHE A 282 2.44 9.07 -0.15
N GLU A 283 3.00 10.27 0.03
CA GLU A 283 4.45 10.44 0.18
C GLU A 283 4.86 9.86 1.53
N VAL A 284 5.96 9.10 1.57
CA VAL A 284 6.49 8.48 2.79
C VAL A 284 7.94 8.91 3.00
N GLU A 285 8.34 9.12 4.25
CA GLU A 285 9.71 9.51 4.63
C GLU A 285 10.74 8.38 4.44
#